data_AF-A0AA86W1A1-F1
#
_entry.id   AF-A0AA86W1A1-F1
#
_cell.length_a   1.000
_cell.length_b   1.000
_cell.length_c   1.000
_cell.angle_alpha   90.00
_cell.angle_beta   90.00
_cell.angle_gamma   90.00
#
_symmetry.space_group_name_H-M   'P 1'
#
loop_
_entity.id
_entity.type
_entity.pdbx_description
1 polymer ?
#
loop_
_entity_poly.entity_id
_entity_poly.type
_entity_poly.pdbx_seq_one_letter_code
_entity_poly.pdbx_strand_id
1 'polypeptide(L)'
;MGHENEPLDEFIEAHRTCFNDLMYFPTGNAYGLSSVAGNMEKVAALQNEFENMRNKLDDGNEKMVRFEKKVMVLTQGYELGLIFSNEGESLWPQVEATFKQMDIAATQLECFKVLQKQEQLAALNRINNLWAEVQKQKELEKTLQNRYGSLIEELEKMQNIMDQCRLQAQQEEEIETHNHAHESIETKTDETDVQSTENCEVVPHSAEDGNAQTVAVESSHDGTADRQVDIVQDQATSRPSYDKPHIKLMLILQMFHKLQRTSQKK
;
A
#
# COMPACT_ATOMS: atom_id res chain seq x y z
N MET A 1 68.23 -6.69 74.64
CA MET A 1 67.02 -7.50 74.91
C MET A 1 67.07 -8.68 73.96
N GLY A 2 66.77 -9.90 74.41
CA GLY A 2 67.29 -11.15 73.83
C GLY A 2 66.67 -11.65 72.51
N HIS A 3 66.09 -10.76 71.69
CA HIS A 3 65.23 -11.09 70.56
C HIS A 3 65.99 -11.45 69.26
N GLU A 4 67.28 -11.77 69.35
CA GLU A 4 68.16 -12.02 68.19
C GLU A 4 67.82 -13.30 67.41
N ASN A 5 66.90 -14.13 67.93
CA ASN A 5 66.44 -15.38 67.32
C ASN A 5 64.91 -15.43 67.11
N GLU A 6 64.17 -14.37 67.44
CA GLU A 6 62.71 -14.32 67.26
C GLU A 6 62.36 -14.01 65.80
N PRO A 7 61.30 -14.64 65.23
CA PRO A 7 60.84 -14.33 63.89
C PRO A 7 60.30 -12.90 63.82
N LEU A 8 60.48 -12.24 62.67
CA LEU A 8 60.03 -10.87 62.43
C LEU A 8 58.53 -10.67 62.72
N ASP A 9 57.71 -11.69 62.49
CA ASP A 9 56.27 -11.67 62.75
C ASP A 9 55.94 -11.54 64.25
N GLU A 10 56.71 -12.18 65.14
CA GLU A 10 56.55 -12.10 66.60
C GLU A 10 56.94 -10.70 67.11
N PHE A 11 58.01 -10.11 66.56
CA PHE A 11 58.36 -8.71 66.82
C PHE A 11 57.26 -7.73 66.35
N ILE A 12 56.66 -7.98 65.18
CA ILE A 12 55.53 -7.18 64.66
C ILE A 12 54.28 -7.35 65.53
N GLU A 13 54.00 -8.55 66.05
CA GLU A 13 52.88 -8.82 66.94
C GLU A 13 53.08 -8.17 68.32
N ALA A 14 54.27 -8.26 68.91
CA ALA A 14 54.64 -7.55 70.12
C ALA A 14 54.52 -6.01 69.94
N HIS A 15 55.06 -5.46 68.84
CA HIS A 15 54.93 -4.03 68.53
C HIS A 15 53.46 -3.60 68.40
N ARG A 16 52.63 -4.38 67.66
CA ARG A 16 51.18 -4.12 67.56
C ARG A 16 50.49 -4.17 68.91
N THR A 17 50.85 -5.13 69.76
CA THR A 17 50.27 -5.28 71.10
C THR A 17 50.59 -4.08 71.99
N CYS A 18 51.87 -3.67 72.06
CA CYS A 18 52.28 -2.48 72.82
C CYS A 18 51.70 -1.18 72.25
N PHE A 19 51.55 -1.07 70.93
CA PHE A 19 50.92 0.10 70.30
C PHE A 19 49.41 0.17 70.57
N ASN A 20 48.71 -0.97 70.52
CA ASN A 20 47.27 -1.05 70.80
C ASN A 20 46.95 -0.84 72.28
N ASP A 21 47.89 -1.10 73.20
CA ASP A 21 47.77 -0.77 74.62
C ASP A 21 48.02 0.72 74.90
N LEU A 22 48.54 1.50 73.95
CA LEU A 22 48.82 2.92 74.15
C LEU A 22 47.57 3.79 73.94
N MET A 23 47.18 4.56 74.96
CA MET A 23 46.09 5.53 74.88
C MET A 23 46.53 6.92 75.35
N TYR A 24 45.88 7.97 74.84
CA TYR A 24 46.07 9.35 75.29
C TYR A 24 45.16 9.66 76.49
N PHE A 25 45.75 10.09 77.61
CA PHE A 25 45.02 10.44 78.83
C PHE A 25 44.93 11.97 78.98
N PRO A 26 43.74 12.58 78.81
CA PRO A 26 43.58 14.03 78.77
C PRO A 26 43.94 14.72 80.09
N THR A 27 43.71 14.05 81.23
CA THR A 27 44.03 14.57 82.56
C THR A 27 45.53 14.78 82.78
N GLY A 28 46.38 14.01 82.10
CA GLY A 28 47.84 14.14 82.13
C GLY A 28 48.45 14.80 80.88
N ASN A 29 47.66 15.06 79.84
CA ASN A 29 48.13 15.48 78.51
C ASN A 29 49.28 14.59 77.96
N ALA A 30 49.15 13.27 78.14
CA ALA A 30 50.21 12.31 77.87
C ALA A 30 49.67 10.98 77.35
N TYR A 31 50.51 10.23 76.63
CA TYR A 31 50.23 8.84 76.26
C TYR A 31 50.70 7.89 77.36
N GLY A 32 49.92 6.85 77.63
CA GLY A 32 50.24 5.82 78.63
C GLY A 32 49.59 4.47 78.31
N LEU A 33 49.93 3.46 79.12
CA LEU A 33 49.44 2.09 78.93
C LEU A 33 48.05 1.89 79.51
N SER A 34 47.11 1.46 78.66
CA SER A 34 45.72 1.12 79.01
C SER A 34 45.67 -0.03 80.00
N SER A 35 46.56 -1.01 79.91
CA SER A 35 46.72 -2.10 80.87
C SER A 35 46.97 -1.62 82.30
N VAL A 36 47.69 -0.50 82.48
CA VAL A 36 48.09 0.06 83.78
C VAL A 36 47.09 1.11 84.31
N ALA A 37 46.43 1.85 83.42
CA ALA A 37 45.55 2.96 83.78
C ALA A 37 44.29 2.54 84.57
N GLY A 38 43.75 3.47 85.37
CA GLY A 38 42.51 3.24 86.11
C GLY A 38 41.27 3.33 85.21
N ASN A 39 40.21 2.55 85.49
CA ASN A 39 39.01 2.51 84.62
C ASN A 39 38.37 3.89 84.37
N MET A 40 38.38 4.79 85.36
CA MET A 40 37.90 6.18 85.21
C MET A 40 38.72 6.97 84.18
N GLU A 41 40.03 6.75 84.17
CA GLU A 41 40.99 7.40 83.26
C GLU A 41 40.83 6.88 81.83
N LYS A 42 40.58 5.57 81.67
CA LYS A 42 40.23 4.96 80.36
C LYS A 42 38.92 5.52 79.80
N VAL A 43 37.90 5.71 80.65
CA VAL A 43 36.63 6.33 80.24
C VAL A 43 36.84 7.79 79.79
N ALA A 44 37.64 8.57 80.53
CA ALA A 44 37.99 9.93 80.14
C ALA A 44 38.78 10.00 78.81
N ALA A 45 39.73 9.07 78.60
CA ALA A 45 40.46 8.95 77.33
C ALA A 45 39.52 8.64 76.14
N LEU A 46 38.63 7.66 76.30
CA LEU A 46 37.67 7.26 75.26
C LEU A 46 36.64 8.37 74.98
N GLN A 47 36.19 9.12 76.00
CA GLN A 47 35.33 10.29 75.79
C GLN A 47 36.06 11.40 75.03
N ASN A 48 37.31 11.71 75.39
CA ASN A 48 38.12 12.69 74.67
C ASN A 48 38.32 12.31 73.19
N GLU A 49 38.58 11.04 72.87
CA GLU A 49 38.67 10.60 71.47
C GLU A 49 37.31 10.61 70.75
N PHE A 50 36.21 10.31 71.44
CA PHE A 50 34.87 10.44 70.87
C PHE A 50 34.53 11.90 70.54
N GLU A 51 34.85 12.85 71.43
CA GLU A 51 34.65 14.29 71.20
C GLU A 51 35.58 14.81 70.09
N ASN A 52 36.83 14.38 70.05
CA ASN A 52 37.79 14.64 68.96
C ASN A 52 37.23 14.17 67.60
N MET A 53 36.73 12.94 67.53
CA MET A 53 36.16 12.36 66.30
C MET A 53 34.82 12.99 65.90
N ARG A 54 33.97 13.34 66.87
CA ARG A 54 32.74 14.10 66.64
C ARG A 54 33.05 15.47 66.05
N ASN A 55 33.97 16.22 66.65
CA ASN A 55 34.35 17.54 66.16
C ASN A 55 34.88 17.45 64.73
N LYS A 56 35.73 16.46 64.41
CA LYS A 56 36.20 16.19 63.03
C LYS A 56 35.07 15.86 62.06
N LEU A 57 34.04 15.13 62.50
CA LEU A 57 32.87 14.77 61.70
C LEU A 57 31.99 15.99 61.41
N ASP A 58 31.68 16.80 62.42
CA ASP A 58 30.88 18.02 62.28
C ASP A 58 31.60 19.04 61.37
N ASP A 59 32.90 19.23 61.58
CA ASP A 59 33.79 20.07 60.79
C ASP A 59 33.92 19.57 59.32
N GLY A 60 33.91 18.24 59.13
CA GLY A 60 33.86 17.58 57.82
C GLY A 60 32.51 17.73 57.11
N ASN A 61 31.40 17.62 57.85
CA ASN A 61 30.05 17.79 57.35
C ASN A 61 29.79 19.24 56.89
N GLU A 62 30.21 20.25 57.66
CA GLU A 62 30.15 21.64 57.20
C GLU A 62 30.95 21.86 55.92
N LYS A 63 32.11 21.21 55.77
CA LYS A 63 32.93 21.30 54.55
C LYS A 63 32.21 20.62 53.38
N MET A 64 31.62 19.44 53.61
CA MET A 64 30.80 18.74 52.63
C MET A 64 29.63 19.60 52.15
N VAL A 65 28.80 20.14 53.05
CA VAL A 65 27.65 21.00 52.71
C VAL A 65 28.09 22.31 52.02
N ARG A 66 29.27 22.86 52.34
CA ARG A 66 29.86 24.00 51.61
C ARG A 66 30.29 23.62 50.19
N PHE A 67 30.90 22.44 50.00
CA PHE A 67 31.26 21.96 48.67
C PHE A 67 30.03 21.55 47.84
N GLU A 68 29.06 20.85 48.43
CA GLU A 68 27.77 20.50 47.83
C GLU A 68 27.05 21.74 47.33
N LYS A 69 26.88 22.77 48.16
CA LYS A 69 26.26 24.05 47.72
C LYS A 69 27.05 24.73 46.61
N LYS A 70 28.40 24.66 46.62
CA LYS A 70 29.24 25.23 45.56
C LYS A 70 29.13 24.44 44.25
N VAL A 71 29.13 23.11 44.32
CA VAL A 71 28.91 22.21 43.17
C VAL A 71 27.51 22.43 42.63
N MET A 72 26.48 22.43 43.47
CA MET A 72 25.10 22.71 43.08
C MET A 72 24.98 24.06 42.39
N VAL A 73 25.51 25.16 42.93
CA VAL A 73 25.40 26.48 42.27
C VAL A 73 26.18 26.55 40.94
N LEU A 74 27.34 25.90 40.83
CA LEU A 74 28.12 25.87 39.58
C LEU A 74 27.53 24.92 38.53
N THR A 75 26.92 23.82 38.96
CA THR A 75 26.46 22.73 38.08
C THR A 75 24.97 22.84 37.79
N GLN A 76 24.16 23.52 38.61
CA GLN A 76 22.73 23.73 38.37
C GLN A 76 22.42 24.38 37.02
N GLY A 77 23.29 25.22 36.44
CA GLY A 77 23.07 25.70 35.08
C GLY A 77 23.01 24.58 34.05
N TYR A 78 23.85 23.55 34.22
CA TYR A 78 23.98 22.39 33.35
C TYR A 78 23.01 21.26 33.75
N GLU A 79 22.83 21.02 35.05
CA GLU A 79 21.90 20.05 35.60
C GLU A 79 20.45 20.51 35.47
N LEU A 80 20.09 21.79 35.59
CA LEU A 80 18.74 22.22 35.22
C LEU A 80 18.49 21.98 33.73
N GLY A 81 19.43 22.35 32.85
CA GLY A 81 19.32 22.13 31.42
C GLY A 81 19.28 20.66 30.96
N LEU A 82 19.55 19.71 31.87
CA LEU A 82 19.65 18.26 31.58
C LEU A 82 18.69 17.40 32.43
N ILE A 83 18.26 17.90 33.60
CA ILE A 83 17.47 17.18 34.62
C ILE A 83 16.18 17.94 35.01
N PHE A 84 16.19 19.28 35.06
CA PHE A 84 15.01 20.09 35.40
C PHE A 84 14.28 20.72 34.19
N SER A 85 14.74 20.51 32.95
CA SER A 85 13.99 20.83 31.72
C SER A 85 12.68 20.03 31.53
N ASN A 86 12.14 19.42 32.60
CA ASN A 86 10.88 18.69 32.61
C ASN A 86 9.66 19.58 32.33
N GLU A 87 9.78 20.90 32.53
CA GLU A 87 8.71 21.89 32.30
C GLU A 87 9.03 22.87 31.15
N GLY A 88 10.14 22.67 30.43
CA GLY A 88 10.59 23.53 29.35
C GLY A 88 11.52 22.80 28.37
N GLU A 89 10.91 22.06 27.44
CA GLU A 89 11.56 21.32 26.34
C GLU A 89 12.90 20.64 26.69
N SER A 90 12.84 19.57 27.49
CA SER A 90 13.99 18.69 27.69
C SER A 90 14.50 18.15 26.35
N LEU A 91 15.80 18.36 26.11
CA LEU A 91 16.52 17.92 24.92
C LEU A 91 16.46 16.39 24.74
N TRP A 92 16.35 15.63 25.83
CA TRP A 92 16.39 14.17 25.75
C TRP A 92 15.15 13.55 25.08
N PRO A 93 13.89 13.87 25.47
CA PRO A 93 12.70 13.54 24.69
C PRO A 93 12.74 14.02 23.23
N GLN A 94 13.33 15.19 22.95
CA GLN A 94 13.46 15.70 21.58
C GLN A 94 14.40 14.80 20.76
N VAL A 95 15.58 14.46 21.30
CA VAL A 95 16.52 13.51 20.70
C VAL A 95 15.87 12.14 20.50
N GLU A 96 15.18 11.60 21.50
CA GLU A 96 14.50 10.31 21.40
C GLU A 96 13.38 10.30 20.34
N ALA A 97 12.63 11.40 20.22
CA ALA A 97 11.63 11.59 19.17
C ALA A 97 12.29 11.66 17.77
N THR A 98 13.43 12.35 17.64
CA THR A 98 14.20 12.41 16.39
C THR A 98 14.75 11.04 15.98
N PHE A 99 15.24 10.23 16.92
CA PHE A 99 15.64 8.84 16.63
C PHE A 99 14.46 8.00 16.12
N LYS A 100 13.30 8.06 16.79
CA LYS A 100 12.07 7.36 16.34
C LYS A 100 11.62 7.83 14.95
N GLN A 101 11.70 9.13 14.66
CA GLN A 101 11.41 9.65 13.31
C GLN A 101 12.42 9.18 12.26
N MET A 102 13.70 9.07 12.61
CA MET A 102 14.75 8.56 11.73
C MET A 102 14.53 7.07 11.37
N ASP A 103 14.15 6.23 12.34
CA ASP A 103 13.83 4.82 12.10
C ASP A 103 12.59 4.64 11.21
N ILE A 104 11.56 5.48 11.43
CA ILE A 104 10.38 5.55 10.58
C ILE A 104 10.76 5.99 9.15
N ALA A 105 11.58 7.02 9.01
CA ALA A 105 12.03 7.51 7.70
C ALA A 105 12.90 6.47 6.96
N ALA A 106 13.77 5.76 7.67
CA ALA A 106 14.61 4.71 7.10
C ALA A 106 13.78 3.50 6.61
N THR A 107 12.79 3.06 7.39
CA THR A 107 11.89 1.97 6.99
C THR A 107 10.94 2.38 5.85
N GLN A 108 10.45 3.63 5.86
CA GLN A 108 9.70 4.19 4.74
C GLN A 108 10.55 4.28 3.46
N LEU A 109 11.82 4.71 3.55
CA LEU A 109 12.73 4.81 2.41
C LEU A 109 12.95 3.46 1.73
N GLU A 110 13.19 2.38 2.48
CA GLU A 110 13.31 1.04 1.88
C GLU A 110 11.97 0.53 1.31
N CYS A 111 10.84 0.84 1.96
CA CYS A 111 9.51 0.55 1.40
C CYS A 111 9.31 1.24 0.04
N PHE A 112 9.62 2.54 -0.06
CA PHE A 112 9.51 3.29 -1.31
C PHE A 112 10.50 2.82 -2.39
N LYS A 113 11.73 2.42 -2.04
CA LYS A 113 12.69 1.80 -2.98
C LYS A 113 12.19 0.48 -3.58
N VAL A 114 11.46 -0.33 -2.80
CA VAL A 114 10.84 -1.57 -3.28
C VAL A 114 9.61 -1.26 -4.14
N LEU A 115 8.73 -0.38 -3.65
CA LEU A 115 7.50 0.01 -4.33
C LEU A 115 7.77 0.71 -5.68
N GLN A 116 8.80 1.56 -5.77
CA GLN A 116 9.24 2.17 -7.02
C GLN A 116 9.61 1.12 -8.08
N LYS A 117 10.39 0.10 -7.71
CA LYS A 117 10.80 -0.98 -8.63
C LYS A 117 9.61 -1.83 -9.06
N GLN A 118 8.69 -2.10 -8.14
CA GLN A 118 7.45 -2.82 -8.43
C GLN A 118 6.56 -2.03 -9.40
N GLU A 119 6.40 -0.72 -9.19
CA GLU A 119 5.54 0.13 -10.03
C GLU A 119 6.16 0.37 -11.41
N GLN A 120 7.49 0.48 -11.53
CA GLN A 120 8.19 0.52 -12.83
C GLN A 120 7.90 -0.74 -13.66
N LEU A 121 7.98 -1.92 -13.06
CA LEU A 121 7.65 -3.18 -13.72
C LEU A 121 6.15 -3.29 -14.04
N ALA A 122 5.28 -2.85 -13.14
CA ALA A 122 3.84 -2.86 -13.35
C ALA A 122 3.41 -1.91 -14.47
N ALA A 123 3.97 -0.71 -14.54
CA ALA A 123 3.73 0.27 -15.60
C ALA A 123 4.21 -0.26 -16.98
N LEU A 124 5.41 -0.85 -17.05
CA LEU A 124 5.93 -1.47 -18.27
C LEU A 124 5.02 -2.61 -18.75
N ASN A 125 4.52 -3.45 -17.83
CA ASN A 125 3.57 -4.52 -18.18
C ASN A 125 2.22 -3.96 -18.67
N ARG A 126 1.70 -2.88 -18.07
CA ARG A 126 0.47 -2.20 -18.55
C ARG A 126 0.66 -1.68 -19.98
N ILE A 127 1.79 -1.01 -20.26
CA ILE A 127 2.12 -0.47 -21.58
C ILE A 127 2.23 -1.59 -22.62
N ASN A 128 2.95 -2.66 -22.32
CA ASN A 128 3.12 -3.80 -23.23
C ASN A 128 1.78 -4.50 -23.55
N ASN A 129 0.91 -4.68 -22.54
CA ASN A 129 -0.41 -5.26 -22.73
C ASN A 129 -1.31 -4.38 -23.61
N LEU A 130 -1.34 -3.06 -23.36
CA LEU A 130 -2.09 -2.11 -24.19
C LEU A 130 -1.56 -2.07 -25.63
N TRP A 131 -0.24 -2.06 -25.82
CA TRP A 131 0.37 -2.09 -27.14
C TRP A 131 0.01 -3.35 -27.93
N ALA A 132 0.02 -4.52 -27.27
CA ALA A 132 -0.35 -5.78 -27.89
C ALA A 132 -1.84 -5.80 -28.29
N GLU A 133 -2.74 -5.28 -27.45
CA GLU A 133 -4.18 -5.20 -27.78
C GLU A 133 -4.45 -4.24 -28.95
N VAL A 134 -3.74 -3.10 -29.00
CA VAL A 134 -3.80 -2.15 -30.12
C VAL A 134 -3.36 -2.80 -31.44
N GLN A 135 -2.33 -3.67 -31.44
CA GLN A 135 -1.97 -4.40 -32.66
C GLN A 135 -3.07 -5.37 -33.10
N LYS A 136 -3.66 -6.16 -32.18
CA LYS A 136 -4.78 -7.05 -32.52
C LYS A 136 -5.98 -6.28 -33.09
N GLN A 137 -6.32 -5.13 -32.49
CA GLN A 137 -7.43 -4.30 -32.96
C GLN A 137 -7.16 -3.75 -34.37
N LYS A 138 -5.92 -3.37 -34.67
CA LYS A 138 -5.47 -2.93 -36.00
C LYS A 138 -5.48 -4.07 -37.04
N GLU A 139 -5.14 -5.29 -36.64
CA GLU A 139 -5.25 -6.49 -37.50
C GLU A 139 -6.71 -6.84 -37.81
N LEU A 140 -7.59 -6.73 -36.81
CA LEU A 140 -9.04 -6.91 -36.98
C LEU A 140 -9.64 -5.83 -37.89
N GLU A 141 -9.29 -4.56 -37.67
CA GLU A 141 -9.71 -3.42 -38.50
C GLU A 141 -9.32 -3.65 -39.97
N LYS A 142 -8.04 -3.96 -40.24
CA LYS A 142 -7.55 -4.27 -41.59
C LYS A 142 -8.30 -5.46 -42.21
N THR A 143 -8.61 -6.49 -41.42
CA THR A 143 -9.36 -7.67 -41.90
C THR A 143 -10.80 -7.29 -42.27
N LEU A 144 -11.44 -6.41 -41.51
CA LEU A 144 -12.79 -5.92 -41.78
C LEU A 144 -12.83 -4.99 -43.00
N GLN A 145 -11.87 -4.07 -43.12
CA GLN A 145 -11.72 -3.17 -44.29
C GLN A 145 -11.51 -3.97 -45.58
N ASN A 146 -10.64 -4.99 -45.58
CA ASN A 146 -10.43 -5.87 -46.73
C ASN A 146 -11.72 -6.60 -47.16
N ARG A 147 -12.50 -7.12 -46.20
CA ARG A 147 -13.78 -7.78 -46.48
C ARG A 147 -14.81 -6.81 -47.06
N TYR A 148 -14.89 -5.59 -46.54
CA TYR A 148 -15.79 -4.56 -47.04
C TYR A 148 -15.43 -4.13 -48.47
N GLY A 149 -14.14 -3.98 -48.78
CA GLY A 149 -13.68 -3.74 -50.15
C GLY A 149 -14.08 -4.86 -51.12
N SER A 150 -13.88 -6.12 -50.73
CA SER A 150 -14.27 -7.28 -51.56
C SER A 150 -15.78 -7.29 -51.85
N LEU A 151 -16.61 -6.94 -50.87
CA LEU A 151 -18.06 -6.87 -51.03
C LEU A 151 -18.51 -5.71 -51.94
N ILE A 152 -17.80 -4.58 -51.92
CA ILE A 152 -18.02 -3.49 -52.89
C ILE A 152 -17.71 -3.98 -54.30
N GLU A 153 -16.57 -4.65 -54.51
CA GLU A 153 -16.24 -5.17 -55.84
C GLU A 153 -17.29 -6.18 -56.35
N GLU A 154 -17.85 -7.02 -55.48
CA GLU A 154 -18.92 -7.96 -55.83
C GLU A 154 -20.21 -7.24 -56.24
N LEU A 155 -20.60 -6.18 -55.53
CA LEU A 155 -21.74 -5.33 -55.89
C LEU A 155 -21.50 -4.59 -57.21
N GLU A 156 -20.33 -4.03 -57.44
CA GLU A 156 -19.95 -3.37 -58.71
C GLU A 156 -19.99 -4.34 -59.89
N LYS A 157 -19.48 -5.57 -59.71
CA LYS A 157 -19.55 -6.65 -60.71
C LYS A 157 -21.01 -7.00 -61.03
N MET A 158 -21.86 -7.17 -60.02
CA MET A 158 -23.28 -7.52 -60.23
C MET A 158 -24.09 -6.38 -60.86
N GLN A 159 -23.83 -5.13 -60.48
CA GLN A 159 -24.44 -3.95 -61.10
C GLN A 159 -24.08 -3.84 -62.59
N ASN A 160 -22.79 -4.01 -62.92
CA ASN A 160 -22.29 -3.98 -64.29
C ASN A 160 -22.93 -5.09 -65.16
N ILE A 161 -23.12 -6.29 -64.60
CA ILE A 161 -23.87 -7.37 -65.28
C ILE A 161 -25.34 -6.98 -65.52
N MET A 162 -26.04 -6.42 -64.53
CA MET A 162 -27.42 -5.93 -64.72
C MET A 162 -27.53 -4.88 -65.82
N ASP A 163 -26.62 -3.92 -65.86
CA ASP A 163 -26.66 -2.85 -66.87
C ASP A 163 -26.27 -3.36 -68.27
N GLN A 164 -25.37 -4.37 -68.37
CA GLN A 164 -25.12 -5.08 -69.63
C GLN A 164 -26.36 -5.83 -70.13
N CYS A 165 -27.05 -6.60 -69.26
CA CYS A 165 -28.28 -7.30 -69.65
C CYS A 165 -29.41 -6.35 -70.06
N ARG A 166 -29.53 -5.18 -69.42
CA ARG A 166 -30.48 -4.13 -69.82
C ARG A 166 -30.16 -3.58 -71.21
N LEU A 167 -28.90 -3.31 -71.51
CA LEU A 167 -28.46 -2.84 -72.83
C LEU A 167 -28.69 -3.89 -73.93
N GLN A 168 -28.48 -5.18 -73.62
CA GLN A 168 -28.77 -6.27 -74.55
C GLN A 168 -30.28 -6.37 -74.84
N ALA A 169 -31.13 -6.36 -73.81
CA ALA A 169 -32.58 -6.40 -74.00
C ALA A 169 -33.11 -5.21 -74.83
N GLN A 170 -32.54 -4.02 -74.64
CA GLN A 170 -32.88 -2.83 -75.46
C GLN A 170 -32.43 -2.97 -76.93
N GLN A 171 -31.29 -3.62 -77.19
CA GLN A 171 -30.85 -3.91 -78.56
C GLN A 171 -31.71 -5.00 -79.22
N GLU A 172 -32.14 -6.01 -78.47
CA GLU A 172 -33.06 -7.05 -78.96
C GLU A 172 -34.44 -6.45 -79.27
N GLU A 173 -34.97 -5.55 -78.44
CA GLU A 173 -36.20 -4.79 -78.69
C GLU A 173 -36.09 -3.86 -79.92
N GLU A 174 -34.95 -3.17 -80.10
CA GLU A 174 -34.68 -2.33 -81.28
C GLU A 174 -34.58 -3.16 -82.58
N ILE A 175 -34.00 -4.37 -82.50
CA ILE A 175 -33.93 -5.31 -83.63
C ILE A 175 -35.31 -5.91 -83.94
N GLU A 176 -36.08 -6.34 -82.93
CA GLU A 176 -37.41 -6.92 -83.12
C GLU A 176 -38.41 -5.89 -83.68
N THR A 177 -38.38 -4.65 -83.18
CA THR A 177 -39.20 -3.56 -83.74
C THR A 177 -38.78 -3.17 -85.15
N HIS A 178 -37.49 -3.19 -85.50
CA HIS A 178 -37.05 -3.00 -86.89
C HIS A 178 -37.52 -4.15 -87.80
N ASN A 179 -37.47 -5.41 -87.34
CA ASN A 179 -37.92 -6.57 -88.11
C ASN A 179 -39.45 -6.51 -88.33
N HIS A 180 -40.24 -6.28 -87.28
CA HIS A 180 -41.69 -6.17 -87.36
C HIS A 180 -42.13 -4.97 -88.23
N ALA A 181 -41.38 -3.86 -88.23
CA ALA A 181 -41.60 -2.74 -89.14
C ALA A 181 -41.36 -3.12 -90.63
N HIS A 182 -40.48 -4.09 -90.89
CA HIS A 182 -40.23 -4.62 -92.23
C HIS A 182 -41.35 -5.57 -92.68
N GLU A 183 -41.78 -6.50 -91.82
CA GLU A 183 -42.92 -7.39 -92.10
C GLU A 183 -44.24 -6.59 -92.28
N SER A 184 -44.40 -5.47 -91.58
CA SER A 184 -45.56 -4.56 -91.71
C SER A 184 -45.59 -3.77 -93.04
N ILE A 185 -44.54 -3.87 -93.86
CA ILE A 185 -44.48 -3.34 -95.22
C ILE A 185 -44.83 -4.44 -96.25
N GLU A 186 -44.53 -5.70 -95.97
CA GLU A 186 -44.91 -6.84 -96.83
C GLU A 186 -46.35 -7.33 -96.57
N THR A 187 -46.87 -7.20 -95.35
CA THR A 187 -48.23 -7.67 -94.95
C THR A 187 -49.35 -6.66 -95.22
N LYS A 188 -49.38 -6.08 -96.43
CA LYS A 188 -50.47 -5.19 -96.91
C LYS A 188 -51.09 -5.63 -98.25
N THR A 189 -51.38 -6.92 -98.36
CA THR A 189 -52.29 -7.49 -99.36
C THR A 189 -53.16 -8.57 -98.72
N ASP A 190 -54.44 -8.58 -99.12
CA ASP A 190 -55.56 -9.40 -98.63
C ASP A 190 -56.06 -9.12 -97.19
N GLU A 191 -57.37 -9.28 -97.02
CA GLU A 191 -58.22 -8.43 -96.14
C GLU A 191 -59.56 -9.13 -95.80
N THR A 192 -60.13 -8.91 -94.60
CA THR A 192 -61.52 -9.27 -94.13
C THR A 192 -61.94 -10.76 -94.12
N ASP A 193 -62.87 -11.27 -93.29
CA ASP A 193 -63.53 -10.88 -92.01
C ASP A 193 -63.74 -12.22 -91.20
N VAL A 194 -64.78 -12.66 -90.45
CA VAL A 194 -66.18 -12.27 -90.13
C VAL A 194 -66.51 -12.56 -88.64
N GLN A 195 -67.37 -11.71 -88.07
CA GLN A 195 -68.02 -11.75 -86.75
C GLN A 195 -68.59 -13.09 -86.23
N SER A 196 -68.75 -13.18 -84.89
CA SER A 196 -69.96 -13.69 -84.22
C SER A 196 -70.13 -13.09 -82.81
N THR A 197 -71.34 -13.20 -82.23
CA THR A 197 -71.85 -12.28 -81.17
C THR A 197 -72.35 -13.04 -79.94
N GLU A 198 -72.16 -12.50 -78.72
CA GLU A 198 -73.24 -12.25 -77.72
C GLU A 198 -72.74 -11.56 -76.42
N ASN A 199 -73.67 -11.00 -75.63
CA ASN A 199 -73.42 -10.15 -74.45
C ASN A 199 -73.78 -10.85 -73.13
N CYS A 200 -73.25 -10.37 -71.98
CA CYS A 200 -74.08 -10.19 -70.77
C CYS A 200 -73.49 -9.26 -69.69
N GLU A 201 -74.33 -8.88 -68.71
CA GLU A 201 -74.15 -7.92 -67.59
C GLU A 201 -74.40 -8.63 -66.22
N VAL A 202 -74.30 -8.09 -64.99
CA VAL A 202 -74.23 -6.73 -64.38
C VAL A 202 -73.19 -6.73 -63.22
N VAL A 203 -72.67 -5.56 -62.81
CA VAL A 203 -71.65 -5.35 -61.75
C VAL A 203 -71.93 -4.02 -60.99
N PRO A 204 -71.60 -3.80 -59.68
CA PRO A 204 -71.00 -4.63 -58.61
C PRO A 204 -71.91 -4.75 -57.34
N HIS A 205 -71.38 -5.21 -56.18
CA HIS A 205 -71.21 -4.36 -54.96
C HIS A 205 -70.54 -5.04 -53.73
N SER A 206 -69.91 -4.18 -52.91
CA SER A 206 -69.03 -4.29 -51.73
C SER A 206 -69.35 -5.24 -50.56
N ALA A 207 -68.29 -5.73 -49.87
CA ALA A 207 -68.16 -5.71 -48.40
C ALA A 207 -66.70 -5.93 -47.87
N GLU A 208 -66.22 -4.96 -47.09
CA GLU A 208 -65.38 -5.01 -45.85
C GLU A 208 -63.98 -5.68 -45.70
N ASP A 209 -63.20 -5.01 -44.81
CA ASP A 209 -62.05 -5.39 -43.96
C ASP A 209 -60.66 -5.83 -44.51
N GLY A 210 -59.60 -5.23 -43.91
CA GLY A 210 -58.19 -5.43 -44.33
C GLY A 210 -57.04 -4.84 -43.48
N ASN A 211 -57.32 -4.23 -42.31
CA ASN A 211 -56.35 -3.88 -41.22
C ASN A 211 -55.18 -2.87 -41.49
N ALA A 212 -55.34 -1.67 -40.90
CA ALA A 212 -54.36 -0.75 -40.27
C ALA A 212 -52.96 -0.42 -40.86
N GLN A 213 -52.58 0.85 -40.68
CA GLN A 213 -51.31 1.48 -41.06
C GLN A 213 -50.64 2.16 -39.81
N THR A 214 -49.42 2.70 -39.98
CA THR A 214 -48.63 3.61 -39.10
C THR A 214 -49.47 4.63 -38.28
N VAL A 215 -49.02 5.23 -37.16
CA VAL A 215 -47.85 6.16 -36.98
C VAL A 215 -47.27 6.09 -35.54
N ALA A 216 -46.10 6.70 -35.31
CA ALA A 216 -45.42 6.87 -34.02
C ALA A 216 -45.78 8.21 -33.31
N VAL A 217 -45.06 8.57 -32.21
CA VAL A 217 -45.07 9.88 -31.49
C VAL A 217 -46.32 10.08 -30.60
N GLU A 218 -46.37 10.71 -29.41
CA GLU A 218 -45.46 11.48 -28.50
C GLU A 218 -45.76 11.03 -27.02
N SER A 219 -44.83 10.95 -26.05
CA SER A 219 -44.33 11.99 -25.10
C SER A 219 -45.23 12.45 -23.92
N SER A 220 -44.60 12.57 -22.74
CA SER A 220 -44.87 13.52 -21.62
C SER A 220 -45.69 13.10 -20.38
N HIS A 221 -45.32 13.73 -19.23
CA HIS A 221 -45.94 13.78 -17.87
C HIS A 221 -46.09 12.43 -17.12
N ASP A 222 -45.35 12.09 -16.06
CA ASP A 222 -45.15 12.71 -14.71
C ASP A 222 -46.35 12.54 -13.75
N GLY A 223 -46.07 12.25 -12.46
CA GLY A 223 -47.09 11.97 -11.42
C GLY A 223 -46.68 10.93 -10.37
N THR A 224 -46.04 11.40 -9.28
CA THR A 224 -45.59 10.64 -8.10
C THR A 224 -46.66 9.85 -7.32
N ALA A 225 -46.30 8.69 -6.76
CA ALA A 225 -46.78 8.20 -5.44
C ALA A 225 -45.91 7.06 -4.85
N ASP A 226 -45.79 6.99 -3.53
CA ASP A 226 -45.07 5.93 -2.80
C ASP A 226 -45.77 4.57 -2.81
N ARG A 227 -44.97 3.48 -2.84
CA ARG A 227 -45.21 2.36 -1.90
C ARG A 227 -43.98 1.50 -1.58
N GLN A 228 -43.40 1.80 -0.42
CA GLN A 228 -43.00 0.88 0.66
C GLN A 228 -42.56 -0.56 0.31
N VAL A 229 -41.34 -0.88 0.74
CA VAL A 229 -40.73 -2.21 0.75
C VAL A 229 -41.59 -3.25 1.47
N ASP A 230 -41.68 -4.45 0.90
CA ASP A 230 -41.90 -5.68 1.67
C ASP A 230 -41.01 -6.82 1.13
N ILE A 231 -40.69 -7.81 1.97
CA ILE A 231 -39.59 -8.74 1.77
C ILE A 231 -40.11 -10.12 1.34
N VAL A 232 -39.80 -10.52 0.11
CA VAL A 232 -39.88 -11.92 -0.34
C VAL A 232 -38.54 -12.34 -0.92
N GLN A 233 -38.09 -13.52 -0.50
CA GLN A 233 -36.77 -14.08 -0.78
C GLN A 233 -36.93 -15.30 -1.69
N ASP A 234 -36.30 -15.30 -2.88
CA ASP A 234 -35.51 -16.48 -3.25
C ASP A 234 -34.42 -16.31 -4.33
N GLN A 235 -33.34 -17.07 -4.10
CA GLN A 235 -32.37 -17.72 -5.01
C GLN A 235 -31.63 -17.07 -6.20
N ALA A 236 -30.38 -17.56 -6.31
CA ALA A 236 -29.55 -17.78 -7.51
C ALA A 236 -28.89 -16.60 -8.25
N THR A 237 -27.62 -16.33 -7.91
CA THR A 237 -26.48 -16.83 -8.73
C THR A 237 -25.15 -16.68 -7.99
N SER A 238 -24.19 -17.57 -8.25
CA SER A 238 -22.90 -17.62 -7.57
C SER A 238 -21.82 -16.75 -8.24
N ARG A 239 -20.91 -16.20 -7.43
CA ARG A 239 -19.62 -15.64 -7.88
C ARG A 239 -18.49 -16.34 -7.12
N PRO A 240 -17.39 -16.73 -7.78
CA PRO A 240 -16.25 -17.34 -7.09
C PRO A 240 -15.47 -16.27 -6.30
N SER A 241 -15.32 -16.46 -4.99
CA SER A 241 -14.46 -15.62 -4.15
C SER A 241 -12.98 -15.97 -4.37
N TYR A 242 -12.22 -15.09 -5.02
CA TYR A 242 -10.77 -15.25 -5.13
C TYR A 242 -10.12 -14.97 -3.77
N ASP A 243 -9.68 -16.05 -3.12
CA ASP A 243 -9.44 -16.05 -1.68
C ASP A 243 -8.04 -15.50 -1.30
N LYS A 244 -8.01 -14.57 -0.35
CA LYS A 244 -6.80 -13.82 0.02
C LYS A 244 -5.72 -14.57 0.85
N PRO A 245 -5.98 -15.65 1.62
CA PRO A 245 -4.93 -16.32 2.38
C PRO A 245 -3.96 -17.09 1.48
N HIS A 246 -4.37 -17.51 0.27
CA HIS A 246 -3.52 -18.32 -0.62
C HIS A 246 -2.24 -17.58 -1.06
N ILE A 247 -2.31 -16.27 -1.30
CA ILE A 247 -1.14 -15.44 -1.65
C ILE A 247 -0.21 -15.31 -0.42
N LYS A 248 -0.79 -15.14 0.77
CA LYS A 248 -0.02 -15.03 2.03
C LYS A 248 0.69 -16.35 2.36
N LEU A 249 0.03 -17.49 2.14
CA LEU A 249 0.62 -18.82 2.32
C LEU A 249 1.76 -19.09 1.32
N MET A 250 1.58 -18.69 0.06
CA MET A 250 2.61 -18.80 -0.98
C MET A 250 3.87 -18.00 -0.63
N LEU A 251 3.73 -16.75 -0.17
CA LEU A 251 4.86 -15.92 0.28
C LEU A 251 5.60 -16.53 1.49
N ILE A 252 4.88 -17.10 2.45
CA ILE A 252 5.48 -17.77 3.61
C ILE A 252 6.30 -18.99 3.17
N LEU A 253 5.75 -19.85 2.31
CA LEU A 253 6.45 -21.01 1.75
C LEU A 253 7.69 -20.59 0.95
N GLN A 254 7.59 -19.52 0.16
CA GLN A 254 8.69 -19.00 -0.65
C GLN A 254 9.84 -18.41 0.21
N MET A 255 9.52 -17.79 1.35
CA MET A 255 10.52 -17.38 2.35
C MET A 255 11.16 -18.58 3.06
N PHE A 256 10.37 -19.56 3.50
CA PHE A 256 10.86 -20.75 4.19
C PHE A 256 11.83 -21.56 3.31
N HIS A 257 11.48 -21.75 2.03
CA HIS A 257 12.34 -22.46 1.09
C HIS A 257 13.64 -21.69 0.77
N LYS A 258 13.63 -20.36 0.84
CA LYS A 258 14.84 -19.51 0.71
C LYS A 258 15.76 -19.67 1.92
N LEU A 259 15.21 -19.68 3.14
CA LEU A 259 15.95 -19.92 4.40
C LEU A 259 16.65 -21.28 4.42
N GLN A 260 15.96 -22.36 4.00
CA GLN A 260 16.60 -23.68 3.89
C GLN A 260 17.76 -23.70 2.89
N ARG A 261 17.64 -23.02 1.74
CA ARG A 261 18.70 -22.92 0.73
C ARG A 261 19.91 -22.09 1.19
N THR A 262 19.75 -21.17 2.16
CA THR A 262 20.87 -20.47 2.79
C THR A 262 21.51 -21.26 3.93
N SER A 263 20.77 -22.16 4.58
CA SER A 263 21.32 -23.04 5.62
C SER A 263 22.21 -24.15 5.02
N GLN A 264 21.80 -24.73 3.89
CA GLN A 264 22.55 -25.75 3.11
C GLN A 264 23.76 -25.18 2.32
N LYS A 265 24.35 -24.06 2.77
CA LYS A 265 25.50 -23.38 2.15
C LYS A 265 26.53 -22.86 3.17
N LYS A 266 26.57 -23.48 4.35
CA LYS A 266 27.63 -23.40 5.35
C LYS A 266 28.04 -24.80 5.75
#